data_AF-A0A1F9KLX3-F1
#
_entry.id   AF-A0A1F9KLX3-F1
#
_cell.length_a   1.000
_cell.length_b   1.000
_cell.length_c   1.000
_cell.angle_alpha   90.00
_cell.angle_beta   90.00
_cell.angle_gamma   90.00
#
_symmetry.space_group_name_H-M   'P 1'
#
loop_
_entity.id
_entity.type
_entity.pdbx_description
1 polymer ?
#
loop_
_entity_poly.entity_id
_entity_poly.type
_entity_poly.pdbx_seq_one_letter_code
_entity_poly.pdbx_strand_id
1 'polypeptide(L)'
;MASFRSNEEFFQAVRDLMAKLEAGGHPQAAAELREGFRCLNGLTDGWALFLESIERVQATESKRFAPDDRKALEAIRAAAHAAVYRR
;
A
#
# COMPACT_ATOMS: atom_id res chain seq x y z
N MET A 1 -16.51 -0.54 1.06
CA MET A 1 -15.11 -0.09 0.95
C MET A 1 -14.54 -0.06 2.35
N ALA A 2 -13.42 -0.76 2.60
CA ALA A 2 -12.78 -0.69 3.91
C ALA A 2 -12.30 0.75 4.13
N SER A 3 -12.89 1.43 5.12
CA SER A 3 -12.51 2.78 5.48
C SER A 3 -11.66 2.67 6.73
N PHE A 4 -10.39 3.07 6.63
CA PHE A 4 -9.52 3.13 7.80
C PHE A 4 -10.03 4.21 8.75
N ARG A 5 -10.14 3.89 10.03
CA ARG A 5 -10.67 4.82 11.05
C ARG A 5 -9.65 5.87 11.46
N SER A 6 -8.36 5.58 11.27
CA SER A 6 -7.23 6.41 11.66
C SER A 6 -6.04 6.17 10.73
N ASN A 7 -5.13 7.14 10.65
CA ASN A 7 -3.85 6.98 9.95
C ASN A 7 -3.01 5.83 10.55
N GLU A 8 -3.08 5.61 11.86
CA GLU A 8 -2.40 4.49 12.52
C GLU A 8 -2.91 3.13 12.04
N GLU A 9 -4.24 2.98 11.91
CA GLU A 9 -4.86 1.75 11.39
C GLU A 9 -4.45 1.50 9.94
N PHE A 10 -4.40 2.56 9.13
CA PHE A 10 -3.88 2.50 7.76
C PHE A 10 -2.40 2.08 7.73
N PHE A 11 -1.54 2.74 8.50
CA PHE A 11 -0.12 2.41 8.57
C PHE A 11 0.13 0.97 9.04
N GLN A 12 -0.68 0.49 9.99
CA GLN A 12 -0.60 -0.89 10.43
C GLN A 12 -1.00 -1.86 9.33
N ALA A 13 -2.10 -1.59 8.61
CA ALA A 13 -2.53 -2.43 7.49
C ALA A 13 -1.48 -2.50 6.36
N VAL A 14 -0.79 -1.39 6.08
CA VAL A 14 0.34 -1.39 5.13
C VAL A 14 1.48 -2.27 5.62
N ARG A 15 1.87 -2.15 6.91
CA ARG A 15 2.91 -3.01 7.52
C ARG A 15 2.54 -4.49 7.48
N ASP A 16 1.31 -4.83 7.80
CA ASP A 16 0.80 -6.21 7.78
C ASP A 16 0.80 -6.78 6.36
N LEU A 17 0.38 -5.99 5.37
CA LEU A 17 0.41 -6.41 3.97
C LEU A 17 1.86 -6.64 3.49
N MET A 18 2.79 -5.74 3.82
CA MET A 18 4.21 -5.94 3.46
C MET A 18 4.77 -7.23 4.05
N ALA A 19 4.48 -7.52 5.33
CA ALA A 19 4.91 -8.75 5.98
C ALA A 19 4.31 -10.00 5.31
N LYS A 20 3.01 -9.97 4.96
CA LYS A 20 2.34 -11.06 4.24
C LYS A 20 2.93 -11.29 2.85
N LEU A 21 3.19 -10.23 2.09
CA LEU A 21 3.79 -10.34 0.76
C LEU A 21 5.22 -10.90 0.83
N GLU A 22 6.02 -10.49 1.82
CA GLU A 22 7.37 -11.02 2.04
C GLU A 22 7.31 -12.52 2.40
N ALA A 23 6.42 -12.92 3.31
CA ALA A 23 6.19 -14.32 3.67
C ALA A 23 5.59 -15.15 2.53
N GLY A 24 4.78 -14.53 1.66
CA GLY A 24 4.15 -15.15 0.50
C GLY A 24 5.06 -15.31 -0.72
N GLY A 25 6.35 -14.96 -0.60
CA GLY A 25 7.32 -15.10 -1.70
C GLY A 25 7.33 -13.92 -2.68
N HIS A 26 6.79 -12.77 -2.29
CA HIS A 26 6.79 -11.53 -3.07
C HIS A 26 7.65 -10.43 -2.42
N PRO A 27 8.96 -10.68 -2.14
CA PRO A 27 9.81 -9.70 -1.45
C PRO A 27 10.03 -8.43 -2.26
N GLN A 28 9.96 -8.49 -3.60
CA GLN A 28 10.06 -7.31 -4.47
C GLN A 28 8.86 -6.38 -4.30
N ALA A 29 7.64 -6.93 -4.25
CA ALA A 29 6.43 -6.15 -3.99
C ALA A 29 6.45 -5.53 -2.59
N ALA A 30 6.88 -6.30 -1.59
CA ALA A 30 7.04 -5.78 -0.23
C ALA A 30 8.09 -4.64 -0.17
N ALA A 31 9.20 -4.76 -0.89
CA ALA A 31 10.23 -3.72 -0.96
C ALA A 31 9.73 -2.44 -1.62
N GLU A 32 9.00 -2.54 -2.74
CA GLU A 32 8.45 -1.37 -3.45
C GLU A 32 7.40 -0.64 -2.60
N LEU A 33 6.52 -1.38 -1.90
CA LEU A 33 5.60 -0.78 -0.93
C LEU A 33 6.35 -0.11 0.23
N ARG A 34 7.43 -0.73 0.72
CA ARG A 34 8.24 -0.21 1.83
C ARG A 34 8.94 1.09 1.46
N GLU A 35 9.42 1.21 0.23
CA GLU A 35 10.05 2.46 -0.25
C GLU A 35 9.03 3.61 -0.28
N GLY A 36 7.87 3.41 -0.93
CA GLY A 36 6.82 4.42 -0.95
C GLY A 36 6.28 4.75 0.44
N PHE A 37 6.18 3.76 1.33
CA PHE A 37 5.70 3.95 2.69
C PHE A 37 6.63 4.85 3.53
N ARG A 38 7.96 4.81 3.29
CA ARG A 38 8.91 5.71 3.97
C ARG A 38 8.67 7.17 3.60
N CYS A 39 8.21 7.45 2.38
CA CYS A 39 7.95 8.81 1.92
C CYS A 39 6.82 9.49 2.70
N LEU A 40 5.89 8.73 3.30
CA LEU A 40 4.77 9.26 4.08
C LEU A 40 5.20 10.05 5.33
N ASN A 41 6.39 9.77 5.87
CA ASN A 41 6.92 10.45 7.07
C ASN A 41 7.88 11.61 6.75
N GLY A 42 8.19 11.86 5.47
CA GLY A 42 9.32 12.74 5.11
C GLY A 42 9.01 13.94 4.21
N LEU A 43 7.89 13.96 3.47
CA LEU A 43 7.66 14.95 2.41
C LEU A 43 6.19 15.34 2.24
N THR A 44 5.95 16.57 1.76
CA THR A 44 4.62 17.11 1.41
C THR A 44 3.90 16.27 0.37
N ASP A 45 4.63 15.57 -0.50
CA ASP A 45 4.11 14.69 -1.56
C ASP A 45 4.15 13.19 -1.21
N GLY A 46 4.38 12.84 0.06
CA GLY A 46 4.57 11.45 0.49
C GLY A 46 3.41 10.51 0.12
N TRP A 47 2.19 11.02 0.09
CA TRP A 47 1.00 10.25 -0.30
C TRP A 47 0.96 9.94 -1.80
N ALA A 48 1.40 10.86 -2.65
CA ALA A 48 1.44 10.67 -4.09
C ALA A 48 2.50 9.61 -4.45
N LEU A 49 3.68 9.72 -3.87
CA LEU A 49 4.76 8.73 -4.03
C LEU A 49 4.33 7.34 -3.55
N PHE A 50 3.62 7.26 -2.42
CA PHE A 50 3.11 5.99 -1.94
C PHE A 50 2.04 5.39 -2.88
N LEU A 51 1.15 6.22 -3.41
CA LEU A 51 0.15 5.79 -4.39
C LEU A 51 0.83 5.23 -5.66
N GLU A 52 1.86 5.89 -6.18
CA GLU A 52 2.63 5.40 -7.32
C GLU A 52 3.28 4.03 -7.03
N SER A 53 3.88 3.83 -5.86
CA SER A 53 4.42 2.53 -5.47
C SER A 53 3.35 1.44 -5.45
N ILE A 54 2.15 1.73 -4.92
CA ILE A 54 1.03 0.78 -4.92
C ILE A 54 0.61 0.43 -6.35
N GLU A 55 0.52 1.41 -7.24
CA GLU A 55 0.13 1.20 -8.64
C GLU A 55 1.16 0.38 -9.41
N ARG A 56 2.46 0.58 -9.15
CA ARG A 56 3.54 -0.27 -9.71
C ARG A 56 3.41 -1.72 -9.26
N VAL A 57 3.20 -1.95 -7.97
CA VAL A 57 2.99 -3.31 -7.42
C VAL A 57 1.74 -3.95 -8.00
N GLN A 58 0.67 -3.17 -8.21
CA GLN A 58 -0.53 -3.67 -8.88
C GLN A 58 -0.27 -4.08 -10.33
N ALA A 59 0.49 -3.28 -11.08
CA ALA A 59 0.78 -3.55 -12.48
C ALA A 59 1.68 -4.79 -12.69
N THR A 60 2.63 -5.03 -11.80
CA THR A 60 3.66 -6.07 -11.97
C THR A 60 3.29 -7.41 -11.35
N GLU A 61 2.71 -7.41 -10.15
CA GLU A 61 2.67 -8.62 -9.31
C GLU A 61 1.27 -8.98 -8.80
N SER A 62 0.28 -8.07 -8.84
CA SER A 62 -1.01 -8.29 -8.16
C SER A 62 -1.76 -9.57 -8.54
N LYS A 63 -1.60 -10.06 -9.78
CA LYS A 63 -2.25 -11.31 -10.24
C LYS A 63 -1.73 -12.55 -9.52
N ARG A 64 -0.54 -12.48 -8.91
CA ARG A 64 0.11 -13.58 -8.19
C ARG A 64 -0.22 -13.58 -6.71
N PHE A 65 -0.77 -12.49 -6.17
CA PHE A 65 -1.11 -12.39 -4.75
C PHE A 65 -2.31 -13.25 -4.40
N ALA A 66 -2.35 -13.70 -3.14
CA ALA A 66 -3.53 -14.32 -2.60
C ALA A 66 -4.73 -13.35 -2.67
N PRO A 67 -5.98 -13.86 -2.80
CA PRO A 67 -7.17 -13.02 -2.92
C PRO A 67 -7.34 -11.98 -1.80
N ASP A 68 -6.99 -12.35 -0.56
CA ASP A 68 -7.03 -11.46 0.60
C ASP A 68 -5.98 -10.35 0.54
N ASP A 69 -4.76 -10.66 0.10
CA ASP A 69 -3.69 -9.67 -0.05
C ASP A 69 -4.01 -8.67 -1.17
N ARG A 70 -4.64 -9.15 -2.24
CA ARG A 70 -5.16 -8.29 -3.33
C ARG A 70 -6.22 -7.33 -2.81
N LYS A 71 -7.19 -7.82 -2.04
CA LYS A 71 -8.23 -6.97 -1.42
C LYS A 71 -7.62 -5.93 -0.47
N ALA A 72 -6.65 -6.33 0.34
CA ALA A 72 -5.93 -5.43 1.24
C ALA A 72 -5.19 -4.34 0.46
N LEU A 73 -4.49 -4.70 -0.61
CA LEU A 73 -3.81 -3.75 -1.49
C LEU A 73 -4.79 -2.77 -2.16
N GLU A 74 -5.94 -3.24 -2.62
CA GLU A 74 -7.00 -2.38 -3.19
C GLU A 74 -7.58 -1.41 -2.16
N ALA A 75 -7.81 -1.86 -0.93
CA ALA A 75 -8.27 -0.99 0.16
C ALA A 75 -7.24 0.10 0.51
N ILE A 76 -5.96 -0.27 0.61
CA ILE A 76 -4.85 0.66 0.85
C ILE A 76 -4.74 1.66 -0.31
N ARG A 77 -4.84 1.20 -1.56
CA ARG A 77 -4.84 2.08 -2.75
C ARG A 77 -5.96 3.11 -2.67
N ALA A 78 -7.18 2.67 -2.36
CA ALA A 78 -8.34 3.56 -2.28
C ALA A 78 -8.15 4.65 -1.21
N ALA A 79 -7.60 4.29 -0.05
CA ALA A 79 -7.29 5.24 1.02
C ALA A 79 -6.17 6.21 0.65
N ALA A 80 -5.07 5.72 0.06
CA ALA A 80 -3.97 6.56 -0.42
C ALA A 80 -4.45 7.54 -1.51
N HIS A 81 -5.27 7.07 -2.46
CA HIS A 81 -5.87 7.91 -3.48
C HIS A 81 -6.77 9.00 -2.88
N ALA A 82 -7.59 8.67 -1.88
CA ALA A 82 -8.40 9.67 -1.19
C ALA A 82 -7.53 10.74 -0.49
N ALA A 83 -6.42 10.35 0.11
CA ALA A 83 -5.47 11.27 0.75
C ALA A 83 -4.77 12.20 -0.25
N VAL A 84 -4.39 11.69 -1.44
CA VAL A 84 -3.76 12.48 -2.51
C VAL A 84 -4.71 13.50 -3.12
N TYR A 85 -5.91 13.06 -3.51
CA TYR A 85 -6.80 13.86 -4.34
C TYR A 85 -7.81 14.70 -3.57
N ARG A 86 -7.70 14.77 -2.23
CA ARG A 86 -8.56 15.54 -1.31
C ARG A 86 -10.00 15.73 -1.80
N ARG A 87 -10.88 14.83 -1.37
CA ARG A 87 -12.28 15.21 -1.10
C ARG A 87 -12.50 15.21 0.39
#